data_AF-A0A1V4KTT6-F1
#
_entry.id   AF-A0A1V4KTT6-F1
#
_cell.length_a   1.000
_cell.length_b   1.000
_cell.length_c   1.000
_cell.angle_alpha   90.00
_cell.angle_beta   90.00
_cell.angle_gamma   90.00
#
_symmetry.space_group_name_H-M   'P 1'
#
loop_
_entity.id
_entity.type
_entity.pdbx_description
1 polymer ?
#
loop_
_entity_poly.entity_id
_entity_poly.type
_entity_poly.pdbx_seq_one_letter_code
_entity_poly.pdbx_strand_id
1 'polypeptide(L)'
;MRFTVYRNTNRDHPRKKHQRILVSEGERLSYVGNNFDSVVKKYNSLCRYGLLAKWGKNVEVEVEELLRYHTVFPEVFPKAVSEVPTETVV
;
A
#
# COMPACT_ATOMS: atom_id res chain seq x y z
N MET A 1 14.13 7.90 -0.32
CA MET A 1 12.70 7.58 -0.53
C MET A 1 12.34 6.45 0.41
N ARG A 2 11.45 6.69 1.38
CA ARG A 2 11.07 5.69 2.39
C ARG A 2 9.68 5.17 2.09
N PHE A 3 9.55 3.84 2.04
CA PHE A 3 8.29 3.16 1.80
C PHE A 3 7.72 2.59 3.10
N THR A 4 6.43 2.80 3.32
CA THR A 4 5.68 2.27 4.46
C THR A 4 4.44 1.55 3.94
N VAL A 5 4.26 0.28 4.32
CA VAL A 5 3.11 -0.53 3.92
C VAL A 5 2.16 -0.69 5.11
N TYR A 6 0.92 -0.27 4.92
CA TYR A 6 -0.18 -0.52 5.85
C TYR A 6 -1.02 -1.70 5.37
N ARG A 7 -1.31 -2.62 6.29
CA ARG A 7 -2.09 -3.83 6.01
C ARG A 7 -3.42 -3.76 6.75
N ASN A 8 -4.50 -4.13 6.06
CA ASN A 8 -5.79 -4.27 6.73
C ASN A 8 -5.74 -5.44 7.74
N THR A 9 -6.26 -5.18 8.95
CA THR A 9 -6.29 -6.14 10.06
C THR A 9 -7.54 -7.03 10.05
N ASN A 10 -8.56 -6.71 9.26
CA ASN A 10 -9.77 -7.52 9.12
C ASN A 10 -9.44 -8.85 8.43
N ARG A 11 -9.48 -9.93 9.21
CA ARG A 11 -9.17 -11.29 8.73
C ARG A 11 -10.41 -12.08 8.30
N ASP A 12 -11.59 -11.65 8.74
CA ASP A 12 -12.83 -12.40 8.56
C ASP A 12 -13.35 -12.32 7.12
N HIS A 13 -13.08 -11.20 6.44
CA HIS A 13 -13.51 -11.01 5.06
C HIS A 13 -12.33 -11.24 4.09
N PRO A 14 -12.35 -12.31 3.25
CA PRO A 14 -11.22 -12.69 2.41
C PRO A 14 -10.70 -11.57 1.50
N ARG A 15 -11.60 -10.74 0.95
CA ARG A 15 -11.21 -9.60 0.10
C ARG A 15 -10.62 -8.42 0.90
N LYS A 16 -10.95 -8.30 2.19
CA LYS A 16 -10.41 -7.23 3.05
C LYS A 16 -9.02 -7.58 3.56
N LYS A 17 -8.76 -8.87 3.82
CA LYS A 17 -7.46 -9.39 4.28
C LYS A 17 -6.28 -8.97 3.39
N HIS A 18 -6.50 -8.83 2.09
CA HIS A 18 -5.46 -8.48 1.11
C HIS A 18 -5.37 -6.97 0.81
N GLN A 19 -6.16 -6.14 1.49
CA GLN A 19 -6.10 -4.70 1.28
C GLN A 19 -4.80 -4.13 1.85
N ARG A 20 -4.10 -3.36 1.02
CA ARG A 20 -2.84 -2.69 1.34
C ARG A 20 -2.90 -1.22 0.93
N ILE A 21 -2.23 -0.39 1.73
CA ILE A 21 -1.87 0.97 1.36
C ILE A 21 -0.35 1.07 1.40
N LEU A 22 0.26 1.63 0.37
CA LEU A 22 1.69 1.91 0.31
C LEU A 22 1.88 3.41 0.25
N VAL A 23 2.57 3.94 1.24
CA VAL A 23 2.95 5.35 1.29
C VAL A 23 4.44 5.44 1.04
N SER A 24 4.82 6.32 0.12
CA SER A 24 6.20 6.74 -0.05
C SER A 24 6.29 8.22 0.28
N GLU A 25 7.23 8.58 1.14
CA GLU A 25 7.52 9.97 1.47
C GLU A 25 8.89 10.36 0.91
N GLY A 26 8.90 11.51 0.24
CA GLY A 26 10.08 12.18 -0.28
C GLY A 26 10.00 13.67 0.02
N GLU A 27 11.11 14.39 -0.19
CA GLU A 27 11.23 15.80 0.15
C GLU A 27 10.24 16.69 -0.62
N ARG A 28 10.04 16.41 -1.91
CA ARG A 28 9.18 17.21 -2.81
C ARG A 28 7.91 16.49 -3.25
N LEU A 29 7.92 15.17 -3.21
CA LEU A 29 6.85 14.31 -3.70
C LEU A 29 6.61 13.18 -2.72
N SER A 30 5.33 12.95 -2.44
CA SER A 30 4.86 11.75 -1.77
C SER A 30 3.98 10.96 -2.73
N TYR A 31 3.88 9.66 -2.51
CA TYR A 31 3.02 8.79 -3.28
C TYR A 31 2.17 7.97 -2.33
N VAL A 32 0.88 7.83 -2.64
CA VAL A 32 -0.03 6.94 -1.93
C VAL A 32 -0.61 5.98 -2.93
N GLY A 33 -0.44 4.68 -2.70
CA GLY A 33 -1.02 3.64 -3.52
C GLY A 33 -1.90 2.68 -2.74
N ASN A 34 -2.90 2.11 -3.41
CA ASN A 34 -3.79 1.10 -2.83
C ASN A 34 -4.17 0.01 -3.85
N ASN A 35 -4.74 -1.10 -3.37
CA ASN A 35 -5.18 -2.22 -4.20
C ASN A 35 -6.67 -2.56 -4.05
N PHE A 36 -7.49 -1.66 -3.51
CA PHE A 36 -8.85 -2.00 -3.06
C PHE A 36 -9.95 -0.97 -3.34
N ASP A 37 -9.63 0.11 -4.04
CA ASP A 37 -10.62 1.11 -4.44
C ASP A 37 -11.52 0.61 -5.60
N SER A 38 -12.67 1.25 -5.78
CA SER A 38 -13.65 1.05 -6.85
C SER A 38 -13.07 1.08 -8.26
N VAL A 39 -12.00 1.86 -8.46
CA VAL A 39 -11.28 1.99 -9.75
C VAL A 39 -10.24 0.88 -9.93
N VAL A 40 -9.88 0.16 -8.87
CA VAL A 40 -9.05 -1.05 -8.96
C VAL A 40 -9.99 -2.20 -9.34
N LYS A 41 -9.71 -2.90 -10.45
CA LYS A 41 -10.58 -4.00 -10.95
C LYS A 41 -10.90 -4.94 -9.79
N LYS A 42 -12.19 -5.26 -9.58
CA LYS A 42 -12.69 -6.08 -8.44
C LYS A 42 -11.89 -7.38 -8.20
N TYR A 43 -11.28 -7.93 -9.25
CA TYR A 43 -10.46 -9.13 -9.21
C TYR A 43 -9.09 -8.93 -8.53
N ASN A 44 -8.51 -7.72 -8.51
CA ASN A 44 -7.17 -7.46 -7.94
C ASN A 44 -7.07 -7.74 -6.44
N SER A 45 -8.18 -7.67 -5.70
CA SER A 45 -8.19 -8.03 -4.27
C SER A 45 -7.95 -9.54 -4.03
N LEU A 46 -8.06 -10.37 -5.07
CA LEU A 46 -7.85 -11.82 -5.05
C LEU A 46 -6.77 -12.30 -6.03
N CYS A 47 -6.52 -11.55 -7.12
CA CYS A 47 -5.50 -11.84 -8.12
C CYS A 47 -4.13 -11.39 -7.60
N ARG A 48 -3.24 -12.36 -7.39
CA ARG A 48 -1.82 -12.10 -7.21
C ARG A 48 -1.14 -12.23 -8.57
N TYR A 49 -0.20 -11.34 -8.85
CA TYR A 49 0.57 -11.38 -10.08
C TYR A 49 1.80 -12.25 -9.85
N GLY A 50 2.17 -13.08 -10.81
CA GLY A 50 3.36 -13.90 -10.73
C GLY A 50 4.42 -13.34 -11.68
N LEU A 51 5.62 -13.05 -11.17
CA LEU A 51 6.80 -12.93 -12.02
C LEU A 51 7.36 -14.34 -12.22
N LEU A 52 7.50 -14.74 -13.48
CA LEU A 52 8.01 -16.05 -13.87
C LEU A 52 9.45 -15.90 -14.33
N ALA A 53 10.38 -16.44 -13.56
CA ALA A 53 11.77 -16.58 -13.98
C ALA A 53 12.01 -18.04 -14.38
N LYS A 54 12.47 -18.26 -15.61
CA LYS A 54 12.85 -19.60 -16.09
C LYS A 54 14.36 -19.77 -16.00
N TRP A 55 14.80 -20.73 -15.19
CA TRP A 55 16.19 -21.16 -15.14
C TRP A 55 16.29 -22.62 -15.58
N GLY A 56 16.74 -22.82 -16.83
CA GLY A 56 16.83 -24.16 -17.42
C GLY A 56 15.46 -24.83 -17.55
N LYS A 57 15.25 -25.96 -16.84
CA LYS A 57 13.96 -26.67 -16.77
C LYS A 57 13.07 -26.24 -15.60
N ASN A 58 13.59 -25.44 -14.68
CA ASN A 58 12.86 -24.97 -13.50
C ASN A 58 12.18 -23.63 -13.79
N VAL A 59 11.03 -23.43 -13.16
CA VAL A 59 10.29 -22.16 -13.17
C VAL A 59 10.15 -21.70 -11.73
N GLU A 60 10.72 -20.54 -11.42
CA GLU A 60 10.49 -19.85 -10.16
C GLU A 60 9.34 -18.86 -10.34
N VAL A 61 8.42 -18.85 -9.38
CA VAL A 61 7.25 -17.97 -9.38
C VAL A 61 7.34 -17.07 -8.16
N GLU A 62 7.58 -15.78 -8.38
CA GLU A 62 7.48 -14.77 -7.33
C GLU A 62 6.09 -14.12 -7.38
N VAL A 63 5.41 -14.08 -6.24
CA VAL A 63 4.02 -13.65 -6.14
C VAL A 63 3.96 -12.22 -5.61
N GLU A 64 3.46 -11.31 -6.42
CA GLU A 64 3.41 -9.88 -6.16
C GLU A 64 1.97 -9.33 -6.11
N GLU A 65 1.82 -8.16 -5.49
CA GLU A 65 0.58 -7.41 -5.42
C GLU A 65 0.73 -6.10 -6.23
N LEU A 66 -0.22 -5.81 -7.12
CA LEU A 66 -0.22 -4.57 -7.90
C LEU A 66 -0.95 -3.47 -7.11
N LEU A 67 -0.27 -2.36 -6.85
CA LEU A 67 -0.86 -1.16 -6.26
C LEU A 67 -1.00 -0.05 -7.30
N ARG A 68 -2.14 0.63 -7.28
CA ARG A 68 -2.33 1.87 -8.04
C ARG A 68 -1.87 3.04 -7.21
N TYR A 69 -0.96 3.86 -7.74
CA TYR A 69 -0.43 5.04 -7.06
C TYR A 69 -1.08 6.34 -7.49
N HIS A 70 -1.11 7.28 -6.55
CA HIS A 70 -1.43 8.68 -6.75
C HIS A 70 -0.29 9.53 -6.20
N THR A 71 0.11 10.54 -6.97
CA THR A 71 1.12 11.52 -6.55
C THR A 71 0.47 12.55 -5.63
N VAL A 72 1.14 12.87 -4.54
CA VAL A 72 0.74 13.84 -3.53
C VAL A 72 1.86 14.87 -3.41
N PHE A 73 1.52 16.14 -3.52
CA PHE A 73 2.46 17.24 -3.32
C PHE A 73 2.34 17.73 -1.87
N PRO A 74 3.33 17.47 -1.00
CA PRO A 74 3.23 17.79 0.43
C PRO A 74 3.02 19.28 0.70
N GLU A 75 3.50 20.16 -0.20
CA GLU A 75 3.32 21.62 -0.10
C GLU A 75 1.85 22.06 -0.26
N VAL A 76 1.03 21.24 -0.92
CA VAL A 76 -0.40 21.55 -1.19
C VAL A 76 -1.30 21.08 -0.05
N PHE A 77 -0.83 20.12 0.76
CA PHE A 77 -1.58 19.61 1.90
C PHE A 77 -0.99 20.20 3.18
N PRO A 78 -1.78 20.92 4.01
CA PRO A 78 -1.29 21.33 5.32
C PRO A 78 -0.81 20.09 6.06
N LYS A 79 0.41 20.14 6.61
CA LYS A 79 0.92 19.07 7.49
C LYS A 79 -0.17 18.80 8.52
N ALA A 80 -0.68 17.58 8.55
CA ALA A 80 -1.59 17.16 9.61
C ALA A 80 -0.85 17.38 10.93
N VAL A 81 -1.35 18.31 11.73
CA VAL A 81 -0.85 18.58 13.07
C VAL A 81 -1.09 17.32 13.88
N SER A 82 -0.04 16.55 14.13
CA SER A 82 -0.09 15.47 15.12
C SER A 82 -0.01 16.09 16.51
N GLU A 83 -1.09 16.77 16.92
CA GLU A 83 -1.32 17.02 18.33
C GLU A 83 -1.80 15.69 18.95
N VAL A 84 -0.85 14.90 19.44
CA VAL A 84 -1.15 13.90 20.44
C VAL A 84 -1.21 14.67 21.76
N PRO A 85 -2.37 14.79 22.44
CA PRO A 85 -2.40 15.39 23.75
C PRO A 85 -1.57 14.51 24.68
N THR A 86 -0.47 15.04 25.18
CA THR A 86 0.24 14.42 26.29
C THR A 86 -0.57 14.74 27.54
N GLU A 87 -1.47 13.85 27.93
CA GLU A 87 -2.08 13.92 29.26
C GLU A 87 -0.97 13.71 30.29
N THR A 88 -0.56 14.82 30.91
CA THR A 88 0.28 14.81 32.10
C THR A 88 -0.61 14.42 33.27
N VAL A 89 -0.47 13.19 33.75
CA VAL A 89 -1.08 12.76 35.02
C VAL A 89 -0.25 13.40 36.15
N VAL A 90 -0.90 14.25 36.95
CA VAL A 90 -0.41 14.74 38.25
C VAL A 90 -1.11 13.94 39.34
#